data_AF-A0A7X7X1U9-F1
#
_entry.id   AF-A0A7X7X1U9-F1
#
_cell.length_a   1.000
_cell.length_b   1.000
_cell.length_c   1.000
_cell.angle_alpha   90.00
_cell.angle_beta   90.00
_cell.angle_gamma   90.00
#
_symmetry.space_group_name_H-M   'P 1'
#
loop_
_entity.id
_entity.type
_entity.pdbx_description
1 polymer ?
#
loop_
_entity_poly.entity_id
_entity_poly.type
_entity_poly.pdbx_seq_one_letter_code
_entity_poly.pdbx_strand_id
1 'polypeptide(L)'
;MNEQRKTSKFQAYMSIIQKRLTSMNKGSKALLKIASAVLLAGLLSAAFLMVSTISGLRLFENQLQMVEWLIIYSLRVWVLFICGSLILDYLVGGKT
;
A
#
# COMPACT_ATOMS: atom_id res chain seq x y z
N MET A 1 -0.06 -30.33 -13.59
CA MET A 1 -1.48 -30.25 -13.16
C MET A 1 -1.65 -29.67 -11.74
N ASN A 2 -0.94 -28.57 -11.37
CA ASN A 2 -0.97 -27.97 -10.01
C ASN A 2 -1.20 -26.45 -9.99
N GLU A 3 -1.11 -25.76 -11.14
CA GLU A 3 -1.26 -24.30 -11.23
C GLU A 3 -2.72 -23.85 -11.19
N GLN A 4 -3.65 -24.61 -11.79
CA GLN A 4 -5.09 -24.30 -11.77
C GLN A 4 -5.70 -24.31 -10.35
N ARG A 5 -5.15 -25.10 -9.42
CA ARG A 5 -5.59 -25.08 -8.01
C ARG A 5 -5.08 -23.86 -7.25
N LYS A 6 -3.89 -23.34 -7.59
CA LYS A 6 -3.35 -22.13 -6.95
C LYS A 6 -4.06 -20.87 -7.44
N THR A 7 -4.35 -20.76 -8.73
CA THR A 7 -5.12 -19.63 -9.30
C THR A 7 -6.55 -19.59 -8.78
N SER A 8 -7.21 -20.74 -8.63
CA SER A 8 -8.56 -20.84 -8.03
C SER A 8 -8.62 -20.33 -6.59
N LYS A 9 -7.64 -20.69 -5.74
CA LYS A 9 -7.57 -20.19 -4.37
C LYS A 9 -7.34 -18.68 -4.34
N PHE A 10 -6.47 -18.17 -5.19
CA PHE A 10 -6.19 -16.74 -5.29
C PHE A 10 -7.44 -15.94 -5.71
N GLN A 11 -8.19 -16.45 -6.68
CA GLN A 11 -9.47 -15.88 -7.09
C GLN A 11 -10.51 -15.88 -5.96
N ALA A 12 -10.56 -16.94 -5.15
CA ALA A 12 -11.45 -17.02 -4.00
C ALA A 12 -11.08 -15.99 -2.92
N TYR A 13 -9.80 -15.79 -2.63
CA TYR A 13 -9.37 -14.73 -1.71
C TYR A 13 -9.67 -13.34 -2.27
N MET A 14 -9.42 -13.13 -3.56
CA MET A 14 -9.69 -11.85 -4.24
C MET A 14 -11.17 -11.50 -4.19
N SER A 15 -12.07 -12.48 -4.39
CA SER A 15 -13.52 -12.25 -4.33
C SER A 15 -14.00 -11.93 -2.91
N ILE A 16 -13.42 -12.56 -1.87
CA ILE A 16 -13.71 -12.23 -0.47
C ILE A 16 -13.26 -10.81 -0.13
N ILE A 17 -12.03 -10.45 -0.53
CA ILE A 17 -11.47 -9.10 -0.34
C ILE A 17 -12.32 -8.06 -1.07
N GLN A 18 -12.71 -8.35 -2.31
CA GLN A 18 -13.56 -7.47 -3.11
C GLN A 18 -14.93 -7.29 -2.47
N LYS A 19 -15.54 -8.35 -1.91
CA LYS A 19 -16.81 -8.28 -1.18
C LYS A 19 -16.72 -7.40 0.07
N ARG A 20 -15.63 -7.50 0.84
CA ARG A 20 -15.38 -6.61 1.99
C ARG A 20 -15.14 -5.16 1.55
N LEU A 21 -14.41 -4.95 0.47
CA LEU A 21 -14.15 -3.62 -0.11
C LEU A 21 -15.41 -2.95 -0.67
N THR A 22 -16.38 -3.73 -1.15
CA THR A 22 -17.68 -3.19 -1.58
C THR A 22 -18.64 -2.99 -0.42
N SER A 23 -18.53 -3.75 0.69
CA SER A 23 -19.34 -3.52 1.90
C SER A 23 -18.78 -2.43 2.82
N MET A 24 -17.54 -1.98 2.60
CA MET A 24 -16.90 -0.92 3.37
C MET A 24 -17.60 0.43 3.21
N ASN A 25 -17.63 1.20 4.29
CA ASN A 25 -18.23 2.53 4.27
C ASN A 25 -17.49 3.50 3.33
N LYS A 26 -18.19 4.48 2.75
CA LYS A 26 -17.63 5.48 1.81
C LYS A 26 -16.37 6.16 2.37
N GLY A 27 -16.35 6.48 3.66
CA GLY A 27 -15.21 7.11 4.33
C GLY A 27 -13.97 6.20 4.37
N SER A 28 -14.16 4.94 4.77
CA SER A 28 -13.09 3.94 4.79
C SER A 28 -12.57 3.62 3.38
N LYS A 29 -13.48 3.54 2.39
CA LYS A 29 -13.11 3.34 0.97
C LYS A 29 -12.27 4.49 0.40
N ALA A 30 -12.58 5.74 0.78
CA ALA A 30 -11.79 6.91 0.41
C ALA A 30 -10.39 6.87 1.06
N LEU A 31 -10.33 6.56 2.35
CA LEU A 31 -9.08 6.37 3.09
C LEU A 31 -8.18 5.28 2.49
N LEU A 32 -8.77 4.16 2.08
CA LEU A 32 -8.02 3.06 1.46
C LEU A 32 -7.51 3.42 0.06
N LYS A 33 -8.27 4.23 -0.70
CA LYS A 33 -7.79 4.83 -1.96
C LYS A 33 -6.60 5.78 -1.72
N ILE A 34 -6.68 6.63 -0.71
CA ILE A 34 -5.60 7.55 -0.35
C ILE A 34 -4.37 6.75 0.10
N ALA A 35 -4.54 5.73 0.92
CA ALA A 35 -3.47 4.83 1.33
C ALA A 35 -2.78 4.18 0.12
N SER A 36 -3.57 3.68 -0.84
CA SER A 36 -3.04 3.10 -2.09
C SER A 36 -2.26 4.13 -2.92
N ALA A 37 -2.79 5.35 -3.05
CA ALA A 37 -2.12 6.44 -3.77
C ALA A 37 -0.79 6.85 -3.11
N VAL A 38 -0.76 6.94 -1.77
CA VAL A 38 0.44 7.25 -0.99
C VAL A 38 1.49 6.15 -1.15
N LEU A 39 1.09 4.87 -1.14
CA LEU A 39 2.01 3.76 -1.41
C LEU A 39 2.60 3.83 -2.81
N LEU A 40 1.78 4.11 -3.82
CA LEU A 40 2.22 4.23 -5.21
C LEU A 40 3.22 5.39 -5.36
N ALA A 41 2.94 6.55 -4.76
CA ALA A 41 3.84 7.69 -4.75
C ALA A 41 5.18 7.39 -4.05
N GLY A 42 5.13 6.66 -2.93
CA GLY A 42 6.33 6.20 -2.22
C GLY A 42 7.17 5.24 -3.07
N LEU A 43 6.52 4.26 -3.72
CA LEU A 43 7.18 3.31 -4.63
C LEU A 43 7.82 4.02 -5.83
N LEU A 44 7.12 4.98 -6.44
CA LEU A 44 7.66 5.78 -7.54
C LEU A 44 8.88 6.60 -7.10
N SER A 45 8.82 7.18 -5.89
CA SER A 45 9.94 7.94 -5.33
C SER A 45 11.15 7.03 -5.06
N ALA A 46 10.94 5.84 -4.50
CA ALA A 46 12.00 4.86 -4.29
C ALA A 46 12.60 4.35 -5.60
N ALA A 47 11.75 4.09 -6.62
CA ALA A 47 12.20 3.70 -7.95
C ALA A 47 13.02 4.82 -8.61
N PHE A 48 12.60 6.07 -8.48
CA PHE A 48 13.34 7.23 -8.99
C PHE A 48 14.72 7.35 -8.34
N LEU A 49 14.81 7.16 -7.02
CA LEU A 49 16.09 7.14 -6.31
C LEU A 49 16.98 5.98 -6.77
N MET A 50 16.44 4.77 -6.97
CA MET A 50 17.20 3.65 -7.52
C MET A 50 17.68 3.88 -8.96
N VAL A 51 16.86 4.49 -9.81
CA VAL A 51 17.31 4.84 -11.18
C VAL A 51 18.40 5.91 -11.12
N SER A 52 18.28 6.87 -10.20
CA SER A 52 19.28 7.92 -9.97
C SER A 52 20.61 7.34 -9.47
N THR A 53 20.59 6.28 -8.66
CA THR A 53 21.81 5.61 -8.19
C THR A 53 22.50 4.85 -9.32
N ILE A 54 21.74 4.13 -10.16
CA ILE A 54 22.27 3.39 -11.32
C ILE A 54 22.87 4.34 -12.36
N SER A 55 22.29 5.53 -12.52
CA SER A 55 22.77 6.55 -13.47
C SER A 55 24.00 7.33 -12.99
N GLY A 56 24.59 6.95 -11.85
CA GLY A 56 25.91 7.45 -11.43
C GLY A 56 25.91 8.91 -10.96
N LEU A 57 24.76 9.44 -10.59
CA LEU A 57 24.65 10.76 -9.97
C LEU A 57 25.38 10.75 -8.61
N ARG A 58 26.66 11.13 -8.61
CA ARG A 58 27.56 11.32 -7.45
C ARG A 58 27.04 12.26 -6.35
N LEU A 59 25.84 12.81 -6.49
CA LEU A 59 25.23 13.79 -5.59
C LEU A 59 24.76 13.21 -4.24
N PHE A 60 24.91 11.90 -4.03
CA PHE A 60 24.51 11.28 -2.79
C PHE A 60 25.51 10.17 -2.43
N GLU A 61 26.46 10.46 -1.55
CA GLU A 61 27.31 9.42 -0.92
C GLU A 61 26.53 8.55 0.09
N ASN A 62 25.35 9.02 0.55
CA ASN A 62 24.48 8.34 1.52
C ASN A 62 23.14 7.84 0.92
N GLN A 63 23.07 7.50 -0.38
CA GLN A 63 21.80 7.15 -1.05
C GLN A 63 21.09 5.98 -0.40
N LEU A 64 21.86 4.95 -0.03
CA LEU A 64 21.29 3.69 0.42
C LEU A 64 20.52 3.87 1.73
N GLN A 65 21.10 4.67 2.65
CA GLN A 65 20.47 5.05 3.90
C GLN A 65 19.26 5.97 3.67
N MET A 66 19.33 6.95 2.75
CA MET A 66 18.17 7.78 2.42
C MET A 66 17.00 6.99 1.82
N VAL A 67 17.29 6.05 0.92
CA VAL A 67 16.27 5.16 0.33
C VAL A 67 15.67 4.27 1.40
N GLU A 68 16.49 3.71 2.30
CA GLU A 68 16.04 2.92 3.43
C GLU A 68 15.09 3.72 4.33
N TRP A 69 15.48 4.94 4.72
CA TRP A 69 14.63 5.83 5.52
C TRP A 69 13.34 6.20 4.80
N LEU A 70 13.40 6.50 3.49
CA LEU A 70 12.21 6.81 2.69
C LEU A 70 11.24 5.63 2.66
N ILE A 71 11.75 4.41 2.44
CA ILE A 71 10.93 3.19 2.43
C ILE A 71 10.32 2.96 3.80
N ILE A 72 11.11 3.04 4.88
CA ILE A 72 10.63 2.83 6.25
C ILE A 72 9.55 3.85 6.62
N TYR A 73 9.77 5.14 6.33
CA TYR A 73 8.78 6.18 6.64
C TYR A 73 7.53 6.06 5.79
N SER A 74 7.67 5.79 4.50
CA SER A 74 6.52 5.56 3.62
C SER A 74 5.70 4.36 4.07
N LEU A 75 6.36 3.29 4.51
CA LEU A 75 5.69 2.09 5.03
C LEU A 75 4.96 2.39 6.36
N ARG A 76 5.59 3.14 7.27
CA ARG A 76 4.96 3.57 8.54
C ARG A 76 3.71 4.41 8.30
N VAL A 77 3.80 5.42 7.43
CA VAL A 77 2.66 6.26 7.07
C VAL A 77 1.56 5.40 6.44
N TRP A 78 1.92 4.48 5.56
CA TRP A 78 0.95 3.58 4.94
C TRP A 78 0.23 2.68 5.93
N VAL A 79 0.95 2.08 6.89
CA VAL A 79 0.35 1.27 7.97
C VAL A 79 -0.60 2.11 8.82
N LEU A 80 -0.22 3.34 9.17
CA LEU A 80 -1.11 4.27 9.89
C LEU A 80 -2.39 4.59 9.11
N PHE A 81 -2.28 4.79 7.79
CA PHE A 81 -3.45 5.01 6.93
C PHE A 81 -4.37 3.78 6.86
N ILE A 82 -3.81 2.57 6.76
CA ILE A 82 -4.61 1.34 6.77
C ILE A 82 -5.29 1.12 8.13
N CYS A 83 -4.54 1.26 9.23
CA CYS A 83 -5.12 1.16 10.57
C CYS A 83 -6.19 2.22 10.79
N GLY A 84 -5.94 3.47 10.41
CA GLY A 84 -6.93 4.55 10.47
C GLY A 84 -8.18 4.26 9.64
N SER A 85 -8.01 3.66 8.45
CA SER A 85 -9.11 3.24 7.59
C SER A 85 -9.98 2.15 8.23
N LEU A 86 -9.35 1.15 8.86
CA LEU A 86 -10.03 0.07 9.58
C LEU A 86 -10.75 0.57 10.84
N ILE A 87 -10.12 1.47 11.59
CA ILE A 87 -10.73 2.09 12.77
C ILE A 87 -11.95 2.91 12.34
N LEU A 88 -11.85 3.70 11.27
CA LEU A 88 -12.98 4.48 10.75
C LEU A 88 -14.12 3.58 10.27
N ASP A 89 -13.81 2.46 9.61
CA ASP A 89 -14.80 1.48 9.20
C ASP A 89 -15.51 0.84 10.40
N TYR A 90 -14.77 0.50 11.47
CA TYR A 90 -15.34 -0.02 12.70
C TYR A 90 -16.23 1.01 13.42
N LEU A 91 -15.75 2.25 13.56
CA LEU A 91 -16.44 3.31 14.30
C LEU A 91 -17.69 3.81 13.58
N VAL A 92 -17.68 3.85 12.24
CA VAL A 92 -18.80 4.31 11.43
C VAL A 92 -19.70 3.16 11.01
N GLY A 93 -19.15 1.97 10.75
CA GLY A 93 -19.90 0.75 10.44
C GLY A 93 -20.69 0.19 11.63
N GLY A 94 -20.30 0.51 12.87
CA GLY A 94 -21.08 0.21 14.07
C GLY A 94 -22.26 1.15 14.35
N LYS A 95 -22.52 2.15 13.49
CA LYS A 95 -23.66 3.08 13.61
C LYS A 95 -24.86 2.75 12.70
N THR A 96 -24.85 1.58 12.07
CA THR A 96 -25.99 0.98 11.35
C THR A 96 -26.46 -0.25 12.09
#